data_AF-A0A843H4X6-F1
#
_entry.id   AF-A0A843H4X6-F1
#
_cell.length_a   1.000
_cell.length_b   1.000
_cell.length_c   1.000
_cell.angle_alpha   90.00
_cell.angle_beta   90.00
_cell.angle_gamma   90.00
#
_symmetry.space_group_name_H-M   'P 1'
#
loop_
_entity.id
_entity.type
_entity.pdbx_description
1 polymer ?
#
loop_
_entity_poly.entity_id
_entity_poly.type
_entity_poly.pdbx_seq_one_letter_code
_entity_poly.pdbx_strand_id
1 'polypeptide(L)'
;MTLKELERKYKDRQLAWKVHIRSLPTRWRRFWAWIWYFIAFPFVWLFYNIRDWRSLICVIISFLLWSGSVWVFYLLALITGWNTTTAKWFLGIGTTVWIWWVSPVGSPFILLVTFTSIGIKALFNKIKSRKNKNETK
;
A
#
# COMPACT_ATOMS: atom_id res chain seq x y z
N MET A 1 15.17 -18.76 7.71
CA MET A 1 15.28 -17.33 8.04
C MET A 1 14.06 -16.93 8.84
N THR A 2 14.24 -16.54 10.09
CA THR A 2 13.13 -16.19 10.98
C THR A 2 12.59 -14.78 10.68
N LEU A 3 11.33 -14.50 11.02
CA LEU A 3 10.70 -13.17 10.82
C LEU A 3 11.55 -12.03 11.42
N LYS A 4 12.16 -12.26 12.58
CA LYS A 4 13.05 -11.29 13.26
C LYS A 4 14.34 -11.00 12.48
N GLU A 5 14.90 -11.98 11.77
CA GLU A 5 16.09 -11.79 10.93
C GLU A 5 15.77 -10.98 9.67
N LEU A 6 14.59 -11.21 9.06
CA LEU A 6 14.11 -10.43 7.91
C LEU A 6 13.90 -8.96 8.29
N GLU A 7 13.29 -8.70 9.45
CA GLU A 7 13.10 -7.34 9.95
C GLU A 7 14.42 -6.60 10.19
N ARG A 8 15.43 -7.27 10.76
CA ARG A 8 16.77 -6.68 10.94
C ARG A 8 17.41 -6.36 9.58
N LYS A 9 17.45 -7.32 8.66
CA LYS A 9 18.01 -7.10 7.31
C LYS A 9 17.31 -5.96 6.57
N TYR A 10 15.99 -5.82 6.73
CA TYR A 10 15.24 -4.71 6.16
C TYR A 10 15.65 -3.35 6.76
N LYS A 11 15.75 -3.26 8.09
CA LYS A 11 16.21 -2.04 8.79
C LYS A 11 17.64 -1.67 8.41
N ASP A 12 18.54 -2.65 8.33
CA ASP A 12 19.95 -2.42 7.97
C ASP A 12 20.08 -1.89 6.54
N ARG A 13 19.33 -2.46 5.58
CA ARG A 13 19.27 -1.94 4.20
C ARG A 13 18.74 -0.51 4.15
N GLN A 14 17.68 -0.20 4.92
CA GLN A 14 17.13 1.16 4.98
C GLN A 14 18.16 2.16 5.52
N LEU A 15 18.89 1.77 6.57
CA LEU A 15 19.92 2.61 7.16
C LEU A 15 21.06 2.86 6.16
N ALA A 16 21.56 1.79 5.53
CA ALA A 16 22.62 1.86 4.53
C ALA A 16 22.23 2.77 3.36
N TRP A 17 20.99 2.67 2.88
CA TRP A 17 20.50 3.51 1.78
C TRP A 17 20.41 4.98 2.17
N LYS A 18 19.91 5.28 3.39
CA LYS A 18 19.86 6.65 3.91
C LYS A 18 21.25 7.26 4.10
N VAL A 19 22.20 6.48 4.61
CA VAL A 19 23.60 6.90 4.76
C VAL A 19 24.21 7.21 3.39
N HIS A 20 24.00 6.32 2.41
CA HIS A 20 24.48 6.53 1.04
C HIS A 20 23.89 7.79 0.39
N ILE A 21 22.59 8.05 0.57
CA ILE A 21 21.94 9.26 0.07
C ILE A 21 22.53 10.51 0.74
N ARG A 22 22.80 10.48 2.05
CA ARG A 22 23.41 11.61 2.76
C ARG A 22 24.85 11.88 2.35
N SER A 23 25.62 10.85 1.99
CA SER A 23 27.01 10.98 1.56
C SER A 23 27.20 11.56 0.16
N LEU A 24 26.13 11.74 -0.62
CA LEU A 24 26.22 12.32 -1.97
C LEU A 24 26.60 13.82 -1.89
N PRO A 25 27.64 14.27 -2.61
CA PRO A 25 28.17 15.64 -2.47
C PRO A 25 27.18 16.69 -3.01
N THR A 26 26.56 16.43 -4.16
CA THR A 26 25.71 17.39 -4.88
C THR A 26 24.28 17.42 -4.33
N ARG A 27 23.73 18.62 -4.09
CA ARG A 27 22.34 18.81 -3.62
C ARG A 27 21.30 18.22 -4.60
N TRP A 28 21.49 18.41 -5.91
CA TRP A 28 20.60 17.85 -6.92
C TRP A 28 20.60 16.32 -6.95
N ARG A 29 21.77 15.69 -6.87
CA ARG A 29 21.87 14.22 -6.81
C ARG A 29 21.22 13.66 -5.54
N ARG A 30 21.34 14.37 -4.40
CA ARG A 30 20.63 14.03 -3.16
C ARG A 30 19.11 14.08 -3.33
N PHE A 31 18.59 15.12 -3.98
CA PHE A 31 17.16 15.26 -4.21
C PHE A 31 16.60 14.11 -5.08
N TRP A 32 17.23 13.81 -6.21
CA TRP A 32 16.81 12.68 -7.06
C TRP A 32 16.96 11.32 -6.38
N ALA A 33 18.01 11.13 -5.58
CA ALA A 33 18.18 9.89 -4.81
C ALA A 33 17.11 9.74 -3.72
N TRP A 34 16.65 10.83 -3.11
CA TRP A 34 15.49 10.82 -2.21
C TRP A 34 14.18 10.50 -2.94
N ILE A 35 13.95 11.09 -4.12
CA ILE A 35 12.79 10.76 -4.96
C ILE A 35 12.78 9.26 -5.29
N TRP A 36 13.90 8.72 -5.78
CA TRP A 36 14.03 7.31 -6.07
C TRP A 36 13.82 6.42 -4.84
N TYR A 37 14.33 6.84 -3.68
CA TYR A 37 14.09 6.17 -2.42
C TYR A 37 12.59 6.10 -2.11
N PHE A 38 11.86 7.21 -2.24
CA PHE A 38 10.41 7.23 -2.00
C PHE A 38 9.63 6.37 -3.01
N ILE A 39 10.04 6.36 -4.28
CA ILE A 39 9.40 5.54 -5.32
C ILE A 39 9.65 4.05 -5.08
N ALA A 40 10.88 3.65 -4.74
CA ALA A 40 11.24 2.25 -4.55
C ALA A 40 10.81 1.68 -3.19
N PHE A 41 10.67 2.54 -2.18
CA PHE A 41 10.24 2.18 -0.82
C PHE A 41 8.98 1.30 -0.76
N PRO A 42 7.83 1.66 -1.38
CA PRO A 42 6.62 0.85 -1.32
C PRO A 42 6.79 -0.53 -1.93
N PHE A 43 7.56 -0.68 -3.02
CA PHE A 43 7.80 -1.98 -3.65
C PHE A 43 8.63 -2.88 -2.76
N VAL A 44 9.75 -2.35 -2.23
CA VAL A 44 10.58 -3.10 -1.29
C VAL A 44 9.76 -3.46 -0.05
N TRP A 45 9.00 -2.52 0.51
CA TRP A 45 8.11 -2.77 1.66
C TRP A 45 7.07 -3.86 1.35
N LEU A 46 6.43 -3.82 0.19
CA LEU A 46 5.44 -4.81 -0.25
C LEU A 46 6.07 -6.20 -0.34
N PHE A 47 7.25 -6.33 -0.96
CA PHE A 47 7.97 -7.61 -1.07
C PHE A 47 8.34 -8.21 0.29
N TYR A 48 8.79 -7.39 1.24
CA TYR A 48 9.13 -7.88 2.58
C TYR A 48 7.89 -8.18 3.44
N ASN A 49 6.80 -7.43 3.28
CA ASN A 49 5.59 -7.57 4.09
C ASN A 49 4.50 -8.49 3.54
N ILE A 50 4.51 -8.84 2.25
CA ILE A 50 3.60 -9.86 1.68
C ILE A 50 3.76 -11.20 2.40
N ARG A 51 4.95 -11.48 2.93
CA ARG A 51 5.24 -12.73 3.64
C ARG A 51 4.58 -12.83 5.01
N ASP A 52 4.06 -11.74 5.55
CA ASP A 52 3.31 -11.70 6.80
C ASP A 52 1.80 -11.55 6.49
N TRP A 53 1.01 -12.56 6.84
CA TRP A 53 -0.44 -12.60 6.58
C TRP A 53 -1.20 -11.43 7.19
N ARG A 54 -0.81 -10.96 8.39
CA ARG A 54 -1.45 -9.78 9.02
C ARG A 54 -1.18 -8.52 8.21
N SER A 55 0.02 -8.44 7.67
CA SER A 55 0.46 -7.34 6.84
C SER A 55 -0.25 -7.32 5.49
N LEU A 56 -0.46 -8.49 4.89
CA LEU A 56 -1.25 -8.68 3.69
C LEU A 56 -2.72 -8.27 3.90
N ILE A 57 -3.34 -8.64 5.01
CA ILE A 57 -4.73 -8.25 5.33
C ILE A 57 -4.86 -6.72 5.41
N CYS A 58 -3.93 -6.02 6.06
CA CYS A 58 -3.98 -4.55 6.12
C CYS A 58 -3.85 -3.92 4.72
N VAL A 59 -3.03 -4.50 3.84
CA VAL A 59 -2.90 -4.04 2.45
C VAL A 59 -4.21 -4.27 1.68
N ILE A 60 -4.86 -5.42 1.86
CA ILE A 60 -6.16 -5.73 1.23
C ILE A 60 -7.25 -4.76 1.71
N ILE A 61 -7.32 -4.47 3.01
CA ILE A 61 -8.30 -3.52 3.57
C ILE A 61 -8.06 -2.11 3.00
N SER A 62 -6.80 -1.65 2.99
CA SER A 62 -6.43 -0.40 2.34
C SER A 62 -6.81 -0.38 0.87
N PHE A 63 -6.54 -1.46 0.13
CA PHE A 63 -6.88 -1.58 -1.28
C PHE A 63 -8.39 -1.46 -1.50
N LEU A 64 -9.20 -2.13 -0.69
CA LEU A 64 -10.67 -2.06 -0.76
C LEU A 64 -11.21 -0.66 -0.47
N LEU A 65 -10.67 0.01 0.56
CA LEU A 65 -11.06 1.38 0.91
C LEU A 65 -10.81 2.35 -0.26
N TRP A 66 -9.64 2.29 -0.87
CA TRP A 66 -9.28 3.20 -1.96
C TRP A 66 -9.92 2.80 -3.31
N SER A 67 -10.24 1.52 -3.51
CA SER A 67 -10.97 1.05 -4.70
C SER A 67 -12.50 1.23 -4.58
N GLY A 68 -13.00 1.82 -3.49
CA GLY A 68 -14.43 2.07 -3.25
C GLY A 68 -15.21 2.59 -4.45
N SER A 69 -14.64 3.55 -5.19
CA SER A 69 -15.26 4.15 -6.38
C SER A 69 -15.45 3.16 -7.54
N VAL A 70 -14.54 2.20 -7.70
CA VAL A 70 -14.63 1.13 -8.70
C VAL A 70 -15.77 0.18 -8.37
N TRP A 71 -15.94 -0.16 -7.09
CA TRP A 71 -17.00 -1.08 -6.65
C TRP A 71 -18.40 -0.52 -6.88
N VAL A 72 -18.57 0.81 -6.81
CA VAL A 72 -19.85 1.47 -7.10
C VAL A 72 -20.30 1.20 -8.55
N PHE A 73 -19.37 1.23 -9.52
CA PHE A 73 -19.70 0.93 -10.91
C PHE A 73 -20.05 -0.55 -11.11
N TYR A 74 -19.36 -1.47 -10.43
CA TYR A 74 -19.70 -2.90 -10.44
C TYR A 74 -21.07 -3.18 -9.79
N LEU A 75 -21.40 -2.49 -8.70
CA LEU A 75 -22.72 -2.55 -8.05
C LEU A 75 -23.83 -2.04 -8.97
N LEU A 76 -23.61 -0.92 -9.67
CA LEU A 76 -24.57 -0.37 -10.63
C LEU A 76 -24.81 -1.33 -11.80
N ALA A 77 -23.76 -2.00 -12.30
CA ALA A 77 -23.88 -3.04 -13.32
C ALA A 77 -24.69 -4.26 -12.83
N LEU A 78 -24.52 -4.64 -11.56
CA LEU A 78 -25.30 -5.72 -10.93
C LEU A 78 -26.78 -5.36 -10.81
N ILE A 79 -27.09 -4.13 -10.39
CA ILE A 79 -28.47 -3.65 -10.19
C ILE A 79 -29.20 -3.48 -11.53
N THR A 80 -28.51 -3.01 -12.57
CA THR A 80 -29.09 -2.80 -13.92
C THR A 80 -29.25 -4.09 -14.74
N GLY A 81 -28.80 -5.23 -14.20
CA GLY A 81 -28.90 -6.54 -14.84
C GLY A 81 -27.81 -6.75 -15.89
N TRP A 82 -27.05 -7.84 -15.74
CA TRP A 82 -25.84 -8.16 -16.51
C TRP A 82 -26.02 -8.19 -18.04
N ASN A 83 -27.25 -8.29 -18.52
CA ASN A 83 -27.57 -8.41 -19.94
C ASN A 83 -27.96 -7.08 -20.62
N THR A 84 -28.03 -5.98 -19.87
CA THR A 84 -28.34 -4.67 -20.45
C THR A 84 -27.08 -3.99 -20.99
N THR A 85 -27.23 -3.22 -22.07
CA THR A 85 -26.14 -2.42 -22.65
C THR A 85 -25.54 -1.47 -21.61
N THR A 86 -26.38 -0.94 -20.72
CA THR A 86 -26.01 -0.07 -19.61
C THR A 86 -25.09 -0.77 -18.60
N ALA A 87 -25.36 -2.03 -18.24
CA ALA A 87 -24.48 -2.81 -17.37
C ALA A 87 -23.09 -3.02 -17.99
N LYS A 88 -23.02 -3.29 -19.30
CA LYS A 88 -21.74 -3.44 -20.02
C LYS A 88 -20.92 -2.14 -20.00
N TRP A 89 -21.57 -0.99 -20.13
CA TRP A 89 -20.92 0.33 -19.99
C TRP A 89 -20.38 0.56 -18.59
N PHE A 90 -21.17 0.26 -17.54
CA PHE A 90 -20.71 0.39 -16.16
C PHE A 90 -19.56 -0.55 -15.82
N LEU A 91 -19.58 -1.78 -16.33
CA LEU A 91 -18.45 -2.71 -16.22
C LEU A 91 -17.21 -2.14 -16.92
N GLY A 92 -17.34 -1.64 -18.16
CA GLY A 92 -16.22 -1.06 -18.89
C GLY A 92 -15.60 0.15 -18.19
N ILE A 93 -16.42 1.05 -17.65
CA ILE A 93 -15.95 2.21 -16.87
C ILE A 93 -15.27 1.72 -15.59
N GLY A 94 -15.90 0.80 -14.85
CA GLY A 94 -15.33 0.23 -13.62
C GLY A 94 -13.98 -0.43 -13.85
N THR A 95 -13.85 -1.25 -14.89
CA THR A 95 -12.60 -1.92 -15.25
C THR A 95 -11.54 -0.93 -15.72
N THR A 96 -11.90 0.09 -16.51
CA THR A 96 -10.95 1.12 -16.97
C THR A 96 -10.41 1.94 -15.79
N VAL A 97 -11.29 2.36 -14.87
CA VAL A 97 -10.91 3.08 -13.65
C VAL A 97 -10.06 2.19 -12.76
N TRP A 98 -10.39 0.90 -12.63
CA TRP A 98 -9.58 -0.06 -11.88
C TRP A 98 -8.18 -0.24 -12.46
N ILE A 99 -8.07 -0.43 -13.78
CA ILE A 99 -6.79 -0.53 -14.49
C ILE A 99 -6.00 0.77 -14.32
N TRP A 100 -6.65 1.93 -14.42
CA TRP A 100 -5.98 3.21 -14.20
C TRP A 100 -5.42 3.34 -12.77
N TRP A 101 -6.16 2.86 -11.77
CA TRP A 101 -5.71 2.83 -10.37
C TRP A 101 -4.59 1.82 -10.12
N VAL A 102 -4.65 0.63 -10.73
CA VAL A 102 -3.66 -0.44 -10.52
C VAL A 102 -2.44 -0.27 -11.43
N SER A 103 -2.57 0.49 -12.52
CA SER A 103 -1.50 0.71 -13.47
C SER A 103 -0.32 1.44 -12.82
N PRO A 104 0.91 0.93 -13.00
CA PRO A 104 2.12 1.57 -12.48
C PRO A 104 2.38 2.96 -13.09
N VAL A 105 1.70 3.30 -14.19
CA VAL A 105 1.87 4.57 -14.91
C VAL A 105 0.79 5.60 -14.55
N GLY A 106 -0.41 5.16 -14.15
CA GLY A 106 -1.59 6.02 -14.03
C GLY A 106 -1.73 6.73 -12.68
N SER A 107 -1.37 6.09 -11.57
CA SER A 107 -1.60 6.63 -10.23
C SER A 107 -0.58 6.10 -9.21
N PRO A 108 -0.11 6.91 -8.25
CA PRO A 108 0.70 6.45 -7.12
C PRO A 108 -0.14 5.63 -6.11
N PHE A 109 -1.08 4.83 -6.59
CA PHE A 109 -2.01 4.07 -5.77
C PHE A 109 -1.29 3.09 -4.84
N ILE A 110 -0.25 2.42 -5.33
CA ILE A 110 0.58 1.52 -4.52
C ILE A 110 1.23 2.29 -3.36
N LEU A 111 1.63 3.55 -3.56
CA LEU A 111 2.13 4.41 -2.49
C LEU A 111 1.01 4.70 -1.47
N LEU A 112 -0.16 5.13 -1.92
CA LEU A 112 -1.30 5.43 -1.04
C LEU A 112 -1.77 4.22 -0.23
N VAL A 113 -1.87 3.05 -0.87
CA VAL A 113 -2.22 1.78 -0.21
C VAL A 113 -1.14 1.39 0.81
N THR A 114 0.14 1.56 0.47
CA THR A 114 1.25 1.27 1.39
C THR A 114 1.23 2.21 2.60
N PHE A 115 1.08 3.52 2.40
CA PHE A 115 1.02 4.48 3.50
C PHE A 115 -0.19 4.27 4.41
N THR A 116 -1.37 4.05 3.82
CA THR A 116 -2.57 3.77 4.62
C THR A 116 -2.48 2.44 5.35
N SER A 117 -1.92 1.39 4.76
CA SER A 117 -1.75 0.09 5.45
C SER A 117 -0.76 0.18 6.61
N ILE A 118 0.30 0.99 6.50
CA ILE A 118 1.18 1.33 7.64
C ILE A 118 0.39 2.07 8.72
N GLY A 119 -0.43 3.05 8.35
CA GLY A 119 -1.30 3.77 9.27
C GLY A 119 -2.29 2.87 10.01
N ILE A 120 -2.96 1.96 9.30
CA ILE A 120 -3.88 0.97 9.86
C ILE A 120 -3.17 0.06 10.85
N LYS A 121 -1.98 -0.48 10.50
CA LYS A 121 -1.18 -1.28 11.45
C LYS A 121 -0.81 -0.51 12.70
N ALA A 122 -0.41 0.75 12.57
CA ALA A 122 -0.07 1.59 13.71
C ALA A 122 -1.29 1.80 14.62
N LEU A 123 -2.47 2.02 14.05
CA LEU A 123 -3.75 2.09 14.76
C LEU A 123 -4.08 0.79 15.49
N PHE A 124 -4.01 -0.36 14.81
CA PHE A 124 -4.25 -1.67 15.42
C PHE A 124 -3.29 -1.96 16.58
N ASN A 125 -2.00 -1.68 16.42
CA ASN A 125 -1.02 -1.85 17.49
C ASN A 125 -1.30 -0.91 18.68
N LYS A 126 -1.72 0.33 18.43
CA LYS A 126 -2.09 1.30 19.47
C LYS A 126 -3.35 0.87 20.23
N ILE A 127 -4.33 0.29 19.55
CA ILE A 127 -5.53 -0.27 20.18
C ILE A 127 -5.18 -1.49 21.04
N LYS A 128 -4.36 -2.41 20.50
CA LYS A 128 -3.91 -3.61 21.22
C LYS A 128 -3.10 -3.27 22.47
N SER A 129 -2.22 -2.27 22.40
CA SER A 129 -1.44 -1.85 23.58
C SER A 129 -2.31 -1.25 24.68
N ARG A 130 -3.40 -0.55 24.32
CA ARG A 130 -4.38 -0.04 25.29
C ARG A 130 -5.17 -1.17 25.94
N LYS A 131 -5.55 -2.20 25.18
CA LYS A 131 -6.24 -3.38 25.72
C LYS A 131 -5.38 -4.12 26.73
N ASN A 132 -4.13 -4.43 26.40
CA ASN A 132 -3.21 -5.11 27.32
C ASN A 132 -2.95 -4.32 28.61
N LYS A 133 -2.88 -2.99 28.53
CA LYS A 133 -2.68 -2.11 29.71
C LYS A 133 -3.90 -2.07 30.64
N ASN A 134 -5.11 -2.32 30.11
CA ASN A 134 -6.33 -2.42 30.91
C ASN A 134 -6.53 -3.80 31.52
N GLU A 135 -5.94 -4.86 30.95
CA GLU A 135 -5.94 -6.21 31.53
C GLU A 135 -4.87 -6.42 32.61
N THR A 136 -3.92 -5.49 32.77
CA THR A 136 -2.88 -5.52 33.83
C THR A 136 -3.17 -4.59 35.01
N LYS A 137 -4.36 -3.97 35.04
CA LYS A 137 -4.89 -3.20 36.17
C LYS A 137 -6.02 -3.98 36.82
#